data_AF-A0A968LP48-F1
#
_entry.id   AF-A0A968LP48-F1
#
_cell.length_a   1.000
_cell.length_b   1.000
_cell.length_c   1.000
_cell.angle_alpha   90.00
_cell.angle_beta   90.00
_cell.angle_gamma   90.00
#
_symmetry.space_group_name_H-M   'P 1'
#
loop_
_entity.id
_entity.type
_entity.pdbx_description
1 polymer ?
#
loop_
_entity_poly.entity_id
_entity_poly.type
_entity_poly.pdbx_seq_one_letter_code
_entity_poly.pdbx_strand_id
1 'polypeptide(L)' 'MSLLKQPVCGLQPSAVQALPLEIARNARLIALGSSTANAVREQGLEVVTATAPSVQGVLDALED' A
#
# COMPACT_ATOMS: atom_id res chain seq x y z
N MET A 1 -2.06 13.43 -20.59
CA MET A 1 -1.91 13.50 -19.12
C MET A 1 -1.15 12.26 -18.69
N SER A 2 0.14 12.40 -18.39
CA SER A 2 0.99 11.29 -17.97
C SER A 2 0.54 10.83 -16.59
N LEU A 3 -0.25 9.76 -16.54
CA LEU A 3 -0.42 8.94 -15.35
C LEU A 3 0.98 8.43 -14.99
N LEU A 4 1.67 9.14 -14.10
CA LEU A 4 2.81 8.61 -13.38
C LEU A 4 2.34 7.27 -12.83
N LYS A 5 2.86 6.17 -13.40
CA LYS A 5 2.63 4.80 -12.91
C LYS A 5 3.25 4.72 -11.51
N GLN A 6 2.54 5.23 -10.51
CA GLN A 6 2.92 5.06 -9.13
C GLN A 6 2.92 3.55 -8.87
N PRO A 7 4.06 2.95 -8.49
CA PRO A 7 4.10 1.53 -8.24
C PRO A 7 3.14 1.22 -7.09
N VAL A 8 2.21 0.31 -7.32
CA VAL A 8 1.28 -0.16 -6.29
C VAL A 8 1.94 -1.31 -5.57
N CYS A 9 2.17 -1.15 -4.27
CA CYS A 9 2.73 -2.21 -3.44
C CYS A 9 1.63 -2.75 -2.53
N GLY A 10 1.18 -3.98 -2.83
CA GLY A 10 0.32 -4.76 -1.94
C GLY A 10 1.17 -5.29 -0.79
N LEU A 11 0.96 -4.75 0.40
CA LEU A 11 1.83 -5.04 1.53
C LEU A 11 1.22 -6.11 2.44
N GLN A 12 2.05 -7.09 2.78
CA GLN A 12 1.95 -7.91 3.99
C GLN A 12 3.03 -7.45 4.97
N PRO A 13 2.93 -7.74 6.28
CA PRO A 13 3.81 -7.15 7.30
C PRO A 13 5.30 -7.35 7.00
N SER A 14 5.67 -8.54 6.51
CA SER A 14 7.05 -8.85 6.11
C SER A 14 7.54 -8.06 4.90
N ALA A 15 6.64 -7.71 3.97
CA ALA A 15 6.98 -6.91 2.80
C ALA A 15 7.20 -5.43 3.15
N VAL A 16 6.53 -4.91 4.19
CA VAL A 16 6.75 -3.54 4.70
C VAL A 16 8.19 -3.35 5.16
N GLN A 17 8.75 -4.35 5.86
CA GLN A 17 10.11 -4.29 6.37
C GLN A 17 11.17 -4.45 5.26
N ALA A 18 10.82 -5.12 4.17
CA ALA A 18 11.71 -5.32 3.02
C ALA A 18 11.70 -4.16 2.02
N LEU A 19 10.68 -3.30 2.06
CA LEU A 19 10.51 -2.21 1.10
C LEU A 19 11.41 -1.01 1.50
N PRO A 20 12.26 -0.51 0.59
CA PRO A 20 13.02 0.71 0.85
C PRO A 20 12.08 1.90 1.08
N LEU A 21 12.30 2.63 2.19
CA LEU A 21 11.47 3.77 2.60
C LEU A 21 11.36 4.86 1.51
N GLU A 22 12.42 5.08 0.75
CA GLU A 22 12.43 6.08 -0.35
C GLU A 22 11.47 5.69 -1.47
N ILE A 23 11.37 4.40 -1.80
CA ILE A 23 10.39 3.89 -2.77
C ILE A 23 9.00 3.96 -2.16
N ALA A 24 8.85 3.58 -0.90
CA ALA A 24 7.56 3.60 -0.21
C ALA A 24 6.94 5.01 -0.16
N ARG A 25 7.76 6.06 0.02
CA ARG A 25 7.33 7.46 0.00
C ARG A 25 6.86 7.96 -1.37
N ASN A 26 7.34 7.34 -2.45
CA ASN A 26 6.98 7.69 -3.82
C ASN A 26 5.94 6.72 -4.43
N ALA A 27 5.47 5.76 -3.65
CA ALA A 27 4.56 4.69 -4.07
C ALA A 27 3.19 4.86 -3.42
N ARG A 28 2.14 4.36 -4.09
CA ARG A 28 0.82 4.24 -3.48
C ARG A 28 0.75 2.92 -2.74
N LEU A 29 0.72 2.97 -1.42
CA LEU A 29 0.76 1.78 -0.57
C LEU A 29 -0.65 1.29 -0.28
N ILE A 30 -0.89 0.00 -0.52
CA ILE A 30 -2.17 -0.64 -0.20
C ILE A 30 -1.93 -1.79 0.75
N ALA A 31 -2.51 -1.67 1.94
CA ALA A 31 -2.48 -2.72 2.94
C ALA A 31 -3.68 -3.65 2.75
N LEU A 32 -3.43 -4.96 2.70
CA LEU A 32 -4.48 -5.98 2.59
C LEU A 32 -5.30 -6.18 3.87
N GLY A 33 -4.91 -5.52 4.97
CA GLY A 33 -5.59 -5.61 6.26
C GLY A 33 -5.05 -4.61 7.27
N SER A 34 -5.81 -4.42 8.36
CA SER A 34 -5.56 -3.39 9.38
C SER A 34 -4.20 -3.52 10.06
N SER A 35 -3.73 -4.74 10.34
CA SER A 35 -2.40 -4.96 10.95
C SER A 35 -1.27 -4.47 10.06
N THR A 36 -1.37 -4.65 8.75
CA THR A 36 -0.33 -4.16 7.82
C THR A 36 -0.45 -2.65 7.63
N ALA A 37 -1.68 -2.12 7.56
CA ALA A 37 -1.91 -0.68 7.50
C ALA A 37 -1.29 0.03 8.71
N ASN A 38 -1.43 -0.57 9.91
CA ASN A 38 -0.85 0.00 11.12
C ASN A 38 0.68 0.00 11.06
N ALA A 39 1.30 -1.13 10.68
CA ALA A 39 2.76 -1.21 10.53
C ALA A 39 3.31 -0.19 9.52
N VAL A 40 2.59 0.10 8.43
CA VAL A 40 2.99 1.12 7.45
C VAL A 40 2.82 2.54 8.02
N ARG A 41 1.72 2.81 8.75
CA ARG A 41 1.51 4.11 9.42
C ARG A 41 2.52 4.37 10.53
N GLU A 42 2.95 3.34 11.26
CA GLU A 42 4.01 3.45 12.27
C GLU A 42 5.37 3.85 11.65
N GLN A 43 5.57 3.56 10.36
CA GLN A 43 6.73 4.03 9.59
C GLN A 43 6.56 5.48 9.07
N GLY A 44 5.43 6.14 9.39
CA GLY A 44 5.11 7.49 8.93
C GLY A 44 4.73 7.59 7.46
N LEU A 45 4.23 6.49 6.87
CA LEU A 45 3.86 6.41 5.46
C LEU A 45 2.34 6.42 5.29
N GLU A 46 1.86 7.03 4.21
CA GLU A 46 0.46 6.98 3.80
C GLU A 46 0.11 5.62 3.21
N VAL A 47 -1.04 5.08 3.62
CA VAL A 47 -1.50 3.75 3.20
C VAL A 47 -3.02 3.69 3.13
N VAL A 48 -3.51 3.15 2.02
CA VAL A 48 -4.93 2.83 1.81
C VAL A 48 -5.15 1.38 2.24
N THR A 49 -6.27 1.11 2.91
CA THR A 49 -6.58 -0.26 3.36
C THR A 49 -7.57 -0.86 2.37
N ALA A 50 -7.26 -2.04 1.83
CA ALA A 50 -8.20 -2.76 0.97
C ALA A 50 -9.43 -3.19 1.79
N THR A 51 -10.60 -3.07 1.18
CA THR A 51 -11.89 -3.48 1.78
C THR A 51 -11.98 -5.00 1.98
N ALA A 52 -11.25 -5.77 1.18
CA ALA A 52 -11.12 -7.21 1.31
C ALA A 52 -9.70 -7.69 0.94
N PRO A 53 -9.18 -8.77 1.55
CA PRO A 53 -7.90 -9.39 1.19
C PRO A 53 -8.03 -10.20 -0.12
N SER A 54 -8.44 -9.52 -1.19
CA SER A 54 -8.68 -10.10 -2.51
C SER A 54 -8.24 -9.11 -3.58
N VAL A 55 -7.87 -9.60 -4.76
CA VAL A 55 -7.43 -8.76 -5.88
C VAL A 55 -8.45 -7.66 -6.17
N GLN A 56 -9.75 -7.99 -6.12
CA GLN A 56 -10.83 -7.03 -6.34
C GLN A 56 -10.86 -5.91 -5.29
N GLY A 57 -10.61 -6.22 -4.01
CA GLY A 57 -10.58 -5.23 -2.94
C GLY A 57 -9.36 -4.30 -3.00
N VAL A 58 -8.26 -4.77 -3.62
CA VAL A 58 -7.08 -3.93 -3.90
C VAL A 58 -7.35 -3.00 -5.08
N LEU A 59 -8.02 -3.49 -6.13
CA LEU A 59 -8.40 -2.69 -7.29
C LEU A 59 -9.40 -1.59 -6.90
N ASP A 60 -10.42 -1.92 -6.09
CA ASP A 60 -11.37 -0.97 -5.55
C ASP A 60 -10.66 0.16 -4.76
N ALA A 61 -9.68 -0.22 -3.91
CA ALA A 61 -8.85 0.72 -3.17
C ALA A 61 -7.86 1.55 -4.04
N LEU A 62 -7.64 1.17 -5.30
CA LEU A 62 -6.87 1.95 -6.26
C LEU A 62 -7.72 2.96 -7.02
N GLU A 63 -9.00 2.65 -7.23
CA GLU A 63 -9.94 3.46 -8.00
C GLU A 63 -10.59 4.59 -7.19
N ASP A 64 -10.62 4.49 -5.85
CA ASP A 64 -10.98 5.57 -4.91
C ASP A 64 -9.90 6.68 -4.85
#